data_AF-A0A5C5YIA5-F1
#
_entry.id   AF-A0A5C5YIA5-F1
#
_cell.length_a   1.000
_cell.length_b   1.000
_cell.length_c   1.000
_cell.angle_alpha   90.00
_cell.angle_beta   90.00
_cell.angle_gamma   90.00
#
_symmetry.space_group_name_H-M   'P 1'
#
loop_
_entity.id
_entity.type
_entity.pdbx_description
1 polymer ?
#
loop_
_entity_poly.entity_id
_entity_poly.type
_entity_poly.pdbx_seq_one_letter_code
_entity_poly.pdbx_strand_id
1 'polypeptide(L)'
;MSMNSSLWVRRVYPSNPAYLFSAVLVLWGLNLGFQGRDTATDAAWLTLLLCGYSLAVALVGIMVIRLGQLWEDARTVLLVLLLMFTALSTVFDSLCLNQWPAGAACLGFGLAFSVVVSEAVLRSLNLKLPAAFRAPLYLQLAVLFAFPPLLGYFSLDGRSDDMVRGVLSYCVAAGVATLCLAPAALRGREALHPAGSNWRWPFYPWSPFVLLIVASAMRTWMLCVSFSPAKGADSAFLPLLLCPIAAATAAVLLVLGVRNRSLAIQKLALFGGVAVPVAATLPSDLNPAQTYLLGVVQAASGSPLVIALGFSAALGLAGAAARRVGGEALAAFSLAAMLSLNAGETSLRGAWPLSAAGASVMVGWMAARWAYSRHAAPLVGGVALGLIGWRSELASLLELGASSLQTAYAVTILLLATPLVCRDRVSRALRPWTPLALAVTCMAFVTVYPAVWPVQANWSPPVAAAVLAVGGGAYFRMSRDRWAVASLVVCLAVAGLAALQAVLVGLASHRLREGLQLYAMGVCLLGFGVLVSLCKAGFAWRLLDWLSAGPASAAPIPQPASPSPPPLEE
;
A
#
# COMPACT_ATOMS: atom_id res chain seq x y z
N MET A 1 1.48 26.86 24.64
CA MET A 1 2.57 26.01 24.11
C MET A 1 2.11 24.83 23.23
N SER A 2 0.83 24.43 23.21
CA SER A 2 0.33 23.23 22.51
C SER A 2 0.22 23.31 20.98
N MET A 3 0.20 24.51 20.37
CA MET A 3 0.12 24.62 18.90
C MET A 3 1.44 24.26 18.19
N ASN A 4 2.59 24.56 18.80
CA ASN A 4 3.90 24.36 18.15
C ASN A 4 4.31 22.88 18.07
N SER A 5 3.96 22.03 19.04
CA SER A 5 4.29 20.61 19.01
C SER A 5 3.56 19.84 17.90
N SER A 6 2.31 20.23 17.59
CA SER A 6 1.54 19.64 16.48
C SER A 6 2.16 19.93 15.10
N LEU A 7 2.81 21.09 14.96
CA LEU A 7 3.49 21.50 13.72
C LEU A 7 4.78 20.71 13.49
N TRP A 8 5.53 20.38 14.55
CA TRP A 8 6.74 19.55 14.46
C TRP A 8 6.44 18.13 14.01
N VAL A 9 5.43 17.47 14.59
CA VAL A 9 5.04 16.10 14.19
C VAL A 9 4.53 16.06 12.75
N ARG A 10 3.79 17.08 12.30
CA ARG A 10 3.34 17.21 10.90
C ARG A 10 4.49 17.46 9.92
N ARG A 11 5.58 18.09 10.36
CA ARG A 11 6.72 18.46 9.52
C ARG A 11 7.76 17.34 9.37
N VAL A 12 7.96 16.54 10.42
CA VAL A 12 8.91 15.41 10.42
C VAL A 12 8.30 14.14 9.81
N TYR A 13 6.98 13.96 9.90
CA TYR A 13 6.32 12.71 9.51
C TYR A 13 5.10 12.95 8.60
N PRO A 14 5.30 13.39 7.34
CA PRO A 14 4.22 13.80 6.45
C PRO A 14 3.26 12.66 6.07
N SER A 15 3.75 11.42 6.05
CA SER A 15 2.98 10.22 5.70
C SER A 15 3.21 9.11 6.73
N ASN A 16 2.14 8.44 7.13
CA ASN A 16 2.21 7.29 8.05
C ASN A 16 2.46 5.98 7.27
N PRO A 17 3.66 5.36 7.34
CA PRO A 17 3.98 4.13 6.63
C PRO A 17 3.42 2.88 7.32
N ALA A 18 2.92 2.99 8.55
CA ALA A 18 2.37 1.86 9.31
C ALA A 18 1.26 1.14 8.55
N TYR A 19 0.44 1.88 7.79
CA TYR A 19 -0.61 1.31 6.95
C TYR A 19 -0.07 0.38 5.86
N LEU A 20 1.04 0.76 5.22
CA LEU A 20 1.67 -0.05 4.18
C LEU A 20 2.31 -1.31 4.78
N PHE A 21 3.07 -1.15 5.85
CA PHE A 21 3.67 -2.29 6.56
C PHE A 21 2.60 -3.24 7.10
N SER A 22 1.48 -2.70 7.59
CA SER A 22 0.33 -3.48 8.04
C SER A 22 -0.20 -4.37 6.92
N ALA A 23 -0.41 -3.80 5.73
CA ALA A 23 -0.91 -4.56 4.59
C ALA A 23 0.10 -5.63 4.13
N VAL A 24 1.40 -5.29 4.09
CA VAL A 24 2.45 -6.27 3.75
C VAL A 24 2.45 -7.45 4.73
N LEU A 25 2.36 -7.19 6.03
CA LEU A 25 2.31 -8.24 7.06
C LEU A 25 1.06 -9.10 6.95
N VAL A 26 -0.09 -8.49 6.68
CA VAL A 26 -1.35 -9.21 6.43
C VAL A 26 -1.23 -10.11 5.21
N LEU A 27 -0.75 -9.59 4.09
CA LEU A 27 -0.61 -10.37 2.85
C LEU A 27 0.41 -11.49 3.01
N TRP A 28 1.54 -11.22 3.67
CA TRP A 28 2.55 -12.23 3.96
C TRP A 28 2.00 -13.32 4.89
N GLY A 29 1.30 -12.92 5.95
CA GLY A 29 0.69 -13.83 6.90
C GLY A 29 -0.33 -14.75 6.24
N LEU A 30 -1.19 -14.21 5.39
CA LEU A 30 -2.14 -15.00 4.62
C LEU A 30 -1.44 -15.94 3.63
N ASN A 31 -0.41 -15.45 2.92
CA ASN A 31 0.36 -16.30 2.02
C ASN A 31 0.98 -17.50 2.76
N LEU A 32 1.61 -17.29 3.92
CA LEU A 32 2.17 -18.39 4.73
C LEU A 32 1.10 -19.32 5.30
N GLY A 33 -0.03 -18.77 5.76
CA GLY A 33 -1.08 -19.55 6.41
C GLY A 33 -1.87 -20.45 5.47
N PHE A 34 -1.96 -20.05 4.20
CA PHE A 34 -2.74 -20.74 3.17
C PHE A 34 -1.88 -21.36 2.05
N GLN A 35 -0.55 -21.33 2.15
CA GLN A 35 0.33 -21.93 1.15
C GLN A 35 0.08 -23.43 0.98
N GLY A 36 -0.21 -23.87 -0.25
CA GLY A 36 -0.45 -25.28 -0.58
C GLY A 36 -1.82 -25.82 -0.14
N ARG A 37 -2.77 -24.94 0.19
CA ARG A 37 -4.16 -25.27 0.52
C ARG A 37 -5.10 -24.76 -0.58
N ASP A 38 -5.54 -25.67 -1.43
CA ASP A 38 -6.36 -25.34 -2.62
C ASP A 38 -7.83 -25.77 -2.49
N THR A 39 -8.34 -25.95 -1.26
CA THR A 39 -9.76 -26.31 -1.08
C THR A 39 -10.66 -25.07 -1.19
N ALA A 40 -11.88 -25.25 -1.70
CA ALA A 40 -12.88 -24.17 -1.75
C ALA A 40 -13.18 -23.57 -0.36
N THR A 41 -13.10 -24.39 0.70
CA THR A 41 -13.25 -23.95 2.08
C THR A 41 -12.12 -23.02 2.52
N ASP A 42 -10.87 -23.32 2.15
CA ASP A 42 -9.71 -22.48 2.47
C ASP A 42 -9.79 -21.14 1.71
N ALA A 43 -10.23 -21.18 0.45
CA ALA A 43 -10.46 -19.99 -0.36
C ALA A 43 -11.54 -19.08 0.26
N ALA A 44 -12.61 -19.63 0.81
CA ALA A 44 -13.64 -18.85 1.50
C ALA A 44 -13.10 -18.12 2.74
N TRP A 45 -12.32 -18.81 3.58
CA TRP A 45 -11.66 -18.19 4.73
C TRP A 45 -10.67 -17.10 4.35
N LEU A 46 -9.85 -17.36 3.33
CA LEU A 46 -8.90 -16.40 2.80
C LEU A 46 -9.59 -15.16 2.22
N THR A 47 -10.70 -15.36 1.49
CA THR A 47 -11.57 -14.27 1.00
C THR A 47 -12.09 -13.45 2.16
N LEU A 48 -12.63 -14.10 3.20
CA LEU A 48 -13.22 -13.44 4.37
C LEU A 48 -12.18 -12.58 5.10
N LEU A 49 -10.96 -13.10 5.31
CA LEU A 49 -9.89 -12.37 5.98
C LEU A 49 -9.42 -11.17 5.16
N LEU A 50 -9.22 -11.33 3.84
CA LEU A 50 -8.84 -10.23 2.95
C LEU A 50 -9.93 -9.14 2.88
N CYS A 51 -11.19 -9.55 2.75
CA CYS A 51 -12.33 -8.62 2.71
C CYS A 51 -12.50 -7.92 4.06
N GLY A 52 -12.40 -8.65 5.17
CA GLY A 52 -12.47 -8.09 6.53
C GLY A 52 -11.38 -7.06 6.78
N TYR A 53 -10.14 -7.36 6.42
CA TYR A 53 -9.05 -6.39 6.50
C TYR A 53 -9.26 -5.18 5.58
N SER A 54 -9.71 -5.40 4.34
CA SER A 54 -10.02 -4.32 3.40
C SER A 54 -11.10 -3.38 3.94
N LEU A 55 -12.16 -3.92 4.55
CA LEU A 55 -13.19 -3.14 5.22
C LEU A 55 -12.64 -2.35 6.41
N ALA A 56 -11.76 -2.95 7.21
CA ALA A 56 -11.09 -2.27 8.31
C ALA A 56 -10.25 -1.08 7.80
N VAL A 57 -9.45 -1.28 6.75
CA VAL A 57 -8.67 -0.21 6.09
C VAL A 57 -9.58 0.88 5.54
N ALA A 58 -10.69 0.51 4.88
CA ALA A 58 -11.67 1.47 4.35
C ALA A 58 -12.32 2.31 5.47
N LEU A 59 -12.74 1.66 6.55
CA LEU A 59 -13.33 2.30 7.72
C LEU A 59 -12.34 3.26 8.39
N VAL A 60 -11.08 2.83 8.55
CA VAL A 60 -9.99 3.65 9.06
C VAL A 60 -9.79 4.88 8.17
N GLY A 61 -9.75 4.70 6.84
CA GLY A 61 -9.62 5.82 5.90
C GLY A 61 -10.76 6.83 6.04
N ILE A 62 -11.99 6.35 6.14
CA ILE A 62 -13.19 7.20 6.35
C ILE A 62 -13.10 7.94 7.69
N MET A 63 -12.73 7.25 8.76
CA MET A 63 -12.63 7.80 10.11
C MET A 63 -11.53 8.86 10.20
N VAL A 64 -10.34 8.59 9.66
CA VAL A 64 -9.19 9.51 9.67
C VAL A 64 -9.52 10.81 8.92
N ILE A 65 -10.24 10.73 7.79
CA ILE A 65 -10.66 11.93 7.07
C ILE A 65 -11.76 12.67 7.82
N ARG A 66 -12.83 11.98 8.24
CA ARG A 66 -14.00 12.64 8.85
C ARG A 66 -13.69 13.25 10.21
N LEU A 67 -12.89 12.58 11.04
CA LEU A 67 -12.54 13.07 12.37
C LEU A 67 -11.35 14.03 12.33
N GLY A 68 -10.29 13.67 11.60
CA GLY A 68 -9.01 14.37 11.67
C GLY A 68 -8.74 15.38 10.55
N GLN A 69 -9.52 15.34 9.47
CA GLN A 69 -9.24 16.08 8.22
C GLN A 69 -7.79 15.88 7.71
N LEU A 70 -7.17 14.73 8.05
CA LEU A 70 -5.78 14.41 7.72
C LEU A 70 -5.69 13.75 6.36
N TRP A 71 -5.74 14.58 5.33
CA TRP A 71 -5.74 14.14 3.93
C TRP A 71 -4.45 13.45 3.48
N GLU A 72 -3.30 13.75 4.09
CA GLU A 72 -2.02 13.10 3.73
C GLU A 72 -1.97 11.64 4.18
N ASP A 73 -2.34 11.35 5.42
CA ASP A 73 -2.43 9.97 5.93
C ASP A 73 -3.55 9.20 5.23
N ALA A 74 -4.66 9.86 4.90
CA ALA A 74 -5.74 9.21 4.18
C ALA A 74 -5.35 8.74 2.78
N ARG A 75 -4.40 9.43 2.12
CA ARG A 75 -3.89 9.02 0.81
C ARG A 75 -3.24 7.65 0.88
N THR A 76 -2.36 7.43 1.85
CA THR A 76 -1.68 6.13 1.99
C THR A 76 -2.68 5.04 2.31
N VAL A 77 -3.66 5.29 3.19
CA VAL A 77 -4.72 4.31 3.52
C VAL A 77 -5.56 3.95 2.29
N LEU A 78 -5.97 4.92 1.48
CA LEU A 78 -6.75 4.66 0.26
C LEU A 78 -5.93 3.90 -0.81
N LEU A 79 -4.63 4.17 -0.92
CA LEU A 79 -3.74 3.40 -1.80
C LEU A 79 -3.53 1.97 -1.27
N VAL A 80 -3.42 1.79 0.04
CA VAL A 80 -3.38 0.46 0.66
C VAL A 80 -4.68 -0.30 0.42
N LEU A 81 -5.83 0.36 0.46
CA LEU A 81 -7.11 -0.27 0.11
C LEU A 81 -7.11 -0.79 -1.33
N LEU A 82 -6.62 0.01 -2.29
CA LEU A 82 -6.48 -0.44 -3.68
C LEU A 82 -5.48 -1.60 -3.80
N LEU A 83 -4.38 -1.56 -3.04
CA LEU A 83 -3.43 -2.66 -2.97
C LEU A 83 -4.12 -3.95 -2.48
N MET A 84 -5.01 -3.85 -1.49
CA MET A 84 -5.78 -5.00 -1.02
C MET A 84 -6.72 -5.56 -2.10
N PHE A 85 -7.36 -4.72 -2.90
CA PHE A 85 -8.15 -5.20 -4.06
C PHE A 85 -7.26 -5.90 -5.10
N THR A 86 -6.07 -5.37 -5.36
CA THR A 86 -5.13 -6.03 -6.28
C THR A 86 -4.68 -7.39 -5.75
N ALA A 87 -4.41 -7.51 -4.45
CA ALA A 87 -4.06 -8.78 -3.83
C ALA A 87 -5.24 -9.77 -3.86
N LEU A 88 -6.47 -9.30 -3.61
CA LEU A 88 -7.66 -10.15 -3.72
C LEU A 88 -7.82 -10.72 -5.14
N SER A 89 -7.42 -9.97 -6.17
CA SER A 89 -7.47 -10.44 -7.56
C SER A 89 -6.46 -11.56 -7.87
N THR A 90 -5.40 -11.71 -7.08
CA THR A 90 -4.29 -12.65 -7.36
C THR A 90 -4.38 -13.96 -6.59
N VAL A 91 -5.10 -13.95 -5.48
CA VAL A 91 -5.12 -15.05 -4.52
C VAL A 91 -5.85 -16.30 -5.04
N PHE A 92 -6.77 -16.14 -6.01
CA PHE A 92 -7.59 -17.25 -6.51
C PHE A 92 -7.07 -17.84 -7.83
N ASP A 93 -5.83 -17.56 -8.24
CA ASP A 93 -5.26 -18.09 -9.50
C ASP A 93 -5.22 -19.62 -9.50
N SER A 94 -4.72 -20.20 -8.41
CA SER A 94 -4.67 -21.66 -8.23
C SER A 94 -6.08 -22.27 -8.26
N LEU A 95 -7.04 -21.62 -7.58
CA LEU A 95 -8.42 -22.07 -7.58
C LEU A 95 -9.06 -22.00 -8.98
N CYS A 96 -8.72 -20.99 -9.79
CA CYS A 96 -9.19 -20.91 -11.18
C CYS A 96 -8.64 -22.04 -12.06
N LEU A 97 -7.42 -22.52 -11.79
CA LEU A 97 -6.81 -23.64 -12.50
C LEU A 97 -7.41 -24.99 -12.08
N ASN A 98 -7.68 -25.16 -10.78
CA ASN A 98 -8.13 -26.45 -10.24
C ASN A 98 -9.66 -26.62 -10.27
N GLN A 99 -10.41 -25.53 -10.03
CA GLN A 99 -11.86 -25.49 -9.92
C GLN A 99 -12.40 -24.18 -10.53
N TRP A 100 -12.35 -24.09 -11.86
CA TRP A 100 -12.72 -22.88 -12.61
C TRP A 100 -14.01 -22.19 -12.14
N PRO A 101 -15.17 -22.88 -11.95
CA PRO A 101 -16.40 -22.21 -11.53
C PRO A 101 -16.29 -21.56 -10.16
N ALA A 102 -15.61 -22.21 -9.21
CA ALA A 102 -15.42 -21.69 -7.86
C ALA A 102 -14.47 -20.49 -7.85
N GLY A 103 -13.35 -20.58 -8.59
CA GLY A 103 -12.42 -19.47 -8.76
C GLY A 103 -13.07 -18.25 -9.43
N ALA A 104 -13.86 -18.48 -10.48
CA ALA A 104 -14.64 -17.45 -11.17
C ALA A 104 -15.66 -16.77 -10.24
N ALA A 105 -16.39 -17.55 -9.43
CA ALA A 105 -17.35 -17.01 -8.47
C ALA A 105 -16.66 -16.17 -7.38
N CYS A 106 -15.55 -16.65 -6.81
CA CYS A 106 -14.78 -15.92 -5.81
C CYS A 106 -14.21 -14.59 -6.36
N LEU A 107 -13.68 -14.58 -7.58
CA LEU A 107 -13.17 -13.35 -8.22
C LEU A 107 -14.30 -12.42 -8.65
N GLY A 108 -15.43 -12.93 -9.12
CA GLY A 108 -16.62 -12.14 -9.39
C GLY A 108 -17.15 -11.44 -8.13
N PHE A 109 -17.21 -12.16 -7.01
CA PHE A 109 -17.51 -11.59 -5.70
C PHE A 109 -16.47 -10.54 -5.30
N GLY A 110 -15.17 -10.83 -5.45
CA GLY A 110 -14.08 -9.91 -5.13
C GLY A 110 -14.15 -8.61 -5.93
N LEU A 111 -14.51 -8.67 -7.22
CA LEU A 111 -14.74 -7.49 -8.05
C LEU A 111 -15.94 -6.68 -7.56
N ALA A 112 -17.08 -7.34 -7.34
CA ALA A 112 -18.29 -6.69 -6.84
C ALA A 112 -18.03 -6.01 -5.48
N PHE A 113 -17.36 -6.72 -4.57
CA PHE A 113 -16.91 -6.19 -3.28
C PHE A 113 -16.03 -4.95 -3.45
N SER A 114 -15.00 -5.02 -4.31
CA SER A 114 -14.07 -3.91 -4.53
C SER A 114 -14.76 -2.66 -5.09
N VAL A 115 -15.73 -2.84 -6.01
CA VAL A 115 -16.56 -1.75 -6.53
C VAL A 115 -17.45 -1.16 -5.44
N VAL A 116 -18.18 -2.00 -4.68
CA VAL A 116 -19.07 -1.55 -3.61
C VAL A 116 -18.30 -0.78 -2.53
N VAL A 117 -17.14 -1.28 -2.10
CA VAL A 117 -16.31 -0.62 -1.09
C VAL A 117 -15.73 0.69 -1.64
N SER A 118 -15.26 0.71 -2.89
CA SER A 118 -14.78 1.95 -3.53
C SER A 118 -15.88 3.02 -3.59
N GLU A 119 -17.09 2.64 -3.98
CA GLU A 119 -18.26 3.53 -3.98
C GLU A 119 -18.64 4.01 -2.58
N ALA A 120 -18.65 3.11 -1.60
CA ALA A 120 -18.96 3.44 -0.22
C ALA A 120 -17.94 4.45 0.33
N VAL A 121 -16.66 4.27 0.04
CA VAL A 121 -15.59 5.20 0.42
C VAL A 121 -15.76 6.54 -0.29
N LEU A 122 -15.94 6.57 -1.62
CA LEU A 122 -16.14 7.81 -2.37
C LEU A 122 -17.36 8.60 -1.88
N ARG A 123 -18.50 7.92 -1.66
CA ARG A 123 -19.73 8.53 -1.13
C ARG A 123 -19.55 9.02 0.30
N SER A 124 -18.95 8.21 1.17
CA SER A 124 -18.71 8.56 2.57
C SER A 124 -17.79 9.77 2.73
N LEU A 125 -16.84 9.93 1.81
CA LEU A 125 -15.91 11.06 1.81
C LEU A 125 -16.42 12.25 0.99
N ASN A 126 -17.62 12.17 0.41
CA ASN A 126 -18.16 13.15 -0.54
C ASN A 126 -17.19 13.47 -1.70
N LEU A 127 -16.36 12.50 -2.09
CA LEU A 127 -15.41 12.64 -3.19
C LEU A 127 -16.15 12.48 -4.52
N LYS A 128 -16.41 13.60 -5.18
CA LYS A 128 -16.98 13.62 -6.52
C LYS A 128 -15.88 13.29 -7.55
N LEU A 129 -15.79 12.01 -7.92
CA LEU A 129 -14.91 11.58 -9.01
C LEU A 129 -15.69 11.60 -10.33
N PRO A 130 -15.30 12.43 -11.33
CA PRO A 130 -15.97 12.47 -12.63
C PRO A 130 -15.96 11.10 -13.32
N ALA A 131 -16.98 10.83 -14.15
CA ALA A 131 -17.11 9.57 -14.89
C ALA A 131 -15.84 9.21 -15.71
N ALA A 132 -15.15 10.23 -16.23
CA ALA A 132 -13.90 10.06 -16.99
C ALA A 132 -12.73 9.46 -16.17
N PHE A 133 -12.77 9.55 -14.84
CA PHE A 133 -11.81 8.86 -13.96
C PHE A 133 -12.42 7.59 -13.36
N ARG A 134 -13.71 7.63 -13.03
CA ARG A 134 -14.41 6.53 -12.38
C ARG A 134 -14.57 5.30 -13.28
N ALA A 135 -14.87 5.49 -14.56
CA ALA A 135 -15.00 4.36 -15.50
C ALA A 135 -13.65 3.64 -15.74
N PRO A 136 -12.52 4.33 -16.01
CA PRO A 136 -11.21 3.67 -16.09
C PRO A 136 -10.79 2.97 -14.79
N LEU A 137 -11.14 3.52 -13.62
CA LEU A 137 -10.86 2.88 -12.33
C LEU A 137 -11.50 1.49 -12.24
N TYR A 138 -12.79 1.40 -12.55
CA TYR A 138 -13.50 0.12 -12.53
C TYR A 138 -13.12 -0.80 -13.67
N LEU A 139 -12.77 -0.25 -14.84
CA LEU A 139 -12.26 -1.03 -15.95
C LEU A 139 -10.92 -1.69 -15.60
N GLN A 140 -9.99 -0.97 -14.98
CA GLN A 140 -8.71 -1.53 -14.53
C GLN A 140 -8.91 -2.63 -13.47
N LEU A 141 -9.80 -2.40 -12.49
CA LEU A 141 -10.18 -3.45 -11.54
C LEU A 141 -10.80 -4.66 -12.25
N ALA A 142 -11.74 -4.44 -13.18
CA ALA A 142 -12.36 -5.52 -13.93
C ALA A 142 -11.32 -6.35 -14.70
N VAL A 143 -10.34 -5.71 -15.34
CA VAL A 143 -9.24 -6.40 -16.02
C VAL A 143 -8.42 -7.26 -15.05
N LEU A 144 -8.12 -6.77 -13.84
CA LEU A 144 -7.39 -7.55 -12.83
C LEU A 144 -8.15 -8.80 -12.37
N PHE A 145 -9.48 -8.71 -12.21
CA PHE A 145 -10.32 -9.80 -11.69
C PHE A 145 -10.87 -10.76 -12.76
N ALA A 146 -11.10 -10.29 -13.99
CA ALA A 146 -11.78 -11.08 -15.03
C ALA A 146 -10.86 -12.02 -15.81
N PHE A 147 -9.57 -11.69 -15.91
CA PHE A 147 -8.62 -12.49 -16.69
C PHE A 147 -8.24 -13.83 -16.07
N PRO A 148 -8.03 -13.98 -14.75
CA PRO A 148 -7.68 -15.29 -14.18
C PRO A 148 -8.75 -16.37 -14.41
N PRO A 149 -10.06 -16.10 -14.27
CA PRO A 149 -11.10 -17.06 -14.65
C PRO A 149 -11.08 -17.40 -16.14
N LEU A 150 -10.86 -16.41 -17.01
CA LEU A 150 -10.75 -16.63 -18.45
C LEU A 150 -9.57 -17.56 -18.79
N LEU A 151 -8.42 -17.33 -18.14
CA LEU A 151 -7.23 -18.17 -18.30
C LEU A 151 -7.41 -19.56 -17.68
N GLY A 152 -8.08 -19.66 -16.54
CA GLY A 152 -8.46 -20.92 -15.92
C GLY A 152 -9.33 -21.77 -16.84
N TYR A 153 -10.26 -21.15 -17.56
CA TYR A 153 -11.06 -21.83 -18.59
C TYR A 153 -10.19 -22.40 -19.72
N PHE A 154 -9.23 -21.62 -20.23
CA PHE A 154 -8.30 -22.11 -21.27
C PHE A 154 -7.32 -23.17 -20.78
N SER A 155 -7.05 -23.24 -19.48
CA SER A 155 -6.24 -24.31 -18.91
C SER A 155 -6.95 -25.68 -18.95
N LEU A 156 -8.28 -25.70 -19.06
CA LEU A 156 -9.04 -26.91 -19.26
C LEU A 156 -8.87 -27.35 -20.73
N ASP A 157 -8.59 -28.65 -20.93
CA ASP A 157 -8.45 -29.31 -22.23
C ASP A 157 -7.14 -29.09 -23.00
N GLY A 158 -6.05 -28.70 -22.33
CA GLY A 158 -4.72 -28.64 -22.96
C GLY A 158 -4.54 -27.53 -23.99
N ARG A 159 -5.36 -26.47 -23.94
CA ARG A 159 -5.30 -25.31 -24.86
C ARG A 159 -4.21 -24.31 -24.47
N SER A 160 -2.96 -24.77 -24.43
CA SER A 160 -1.81 -23.95 -24.04
C SER A 160 -1.64 -22.69 -24.91
N ASP A 161 -1.92 -22.78 -26.21
CA ASP A 161 -1.87 -21.64 -27.15
C ASP A 161 -2.91 -20.57 -26.81
N ASP A 162 -4.12 -20.97 -26.42
CA ASP A 162 -5.19 -20.04 -26.05
C ASP A 162 -4.89 -19.36 -24.71
N MET A 163 -4.30 -20.11 -23.77
CA MET A 163 -3.86 -19.55 -22.48
C MET A 163 -2.78 -18.49 -22.68
N VAL A 164 -1.78 -18.75 -23.52
CA VAL A 164 -0.74 -17.76 -23.89
C VAL A 164 -1.37 -16.53 -24.56
N ARG A 165 -2.24 -16.72 -25.54
CA ARG A 165 -2.97 -15.62 -26.18
C ARG A 165 -3.82 -14.83 -25.18
N GLY A 166 -4.40 -15.51 -24.19
CA GLY A 166 -5.09 -14.91 -23.06
C GLY A 166 -4.19 -13.97 -22.26
N VAL A 167 -2.98 -14.40 -21.90
CA VAL A 167 -2.00 -13.55 -21.17
C VAL A 167 -1.60 -12.34 -22.01
N LEU A 168 -1.42 -12.50 -23.32
CA LEU A 168 -1.15 -11.36 -24.22
C LEU A 168 -2.33 -10.38 -24.26
N SER A 169 -3.55 -10.90 -24.36
CA SER A 169 -4.76 -10.07 -24.37
C SER A 169 -4.97 -9.35 -23.04
N TYR A 170 -4.51 -9.89 -21.92
CA TYR A 170 -4.49 -9.18 -20.62
C TYR A 170 -3.64 -7.93 -20.69
N CYS A 171 -2.42 -8.02 -21.22
CA CYS A 171 -1.50 -6.88 -21.33
C CYS A 171 -2.11 -5.78 -22.21
N VAL A 172 -2.71 -6.16 -23.34
CA VAL A 172 -3.41 -5.24 -24.24
C VAL A 172 -4.61 -4.62 -23.53
N ALA A 173 -5.44 -5.41 -22.85
CA ALA A 173 -6.61 -4.92 -22.12
C ALA A 173 -6.22 -3.95 -20.99
N ALA A 174 -5.15 -4.22 -20.25
CA ALA A 174 -4.60 -3.33 -19.23
C ALA A 174 -4.06 -2.02 -19.85
N GLY A 175 -3.41 -2.11 -21.01
CA GLY A 175 -3.00 -0.95 -21.80
C GLY A 175 -4.20 -0.11 -22.26
N VAL A 176 -5.23 -0.74 -22.82
CA VAL A 176 -6.48 -0.07 -23.24
C VAL A 176 -7.19 0.57 -22.06
N ALA A 177 -7.31 -0.12 -20.93
CA ALA A 177 -7.90 0.42 -19.71
C ALA A 177 -7.13 1.66 -19.21
N THR A 178 -5.82 1.67 -19.38
CA THR A 178 -4.96 2.83 -19.10
C THR A 178 -5.18 3.96 -20.11
N LEU A 179 -5.30 3.67 -21.41
CA LEU A 179 -5.63 4.66 -22.43
C LEU A 179 -7.00 5.31 -22.22
N CYS A 180 -7.95 4.62 -21.58
CA CYS A 180 -9.24 5.21 -21.19
C CYS A 180 -9.09 6.39 -20.19
N LEU A 181 -7.90 6.64 -19.64
CA LEU A 181 -7.59 7.85 -18.88
C LEU A 181 -7.26 9.07 -19.75
N ALA A 182 -7.05 8.90 -21.06
CA ALA A 182 -6.73 10.01 -21.97
C ALA A 182 -7.81 11.11 -21.99
N PRO A 183 -9.14 10.80 -22.04
CA PRO A 183 -10.18 11.82 -21.92
C PRO A 183 -10.09 12.62 -20.61
N ALA A 184 -9.71 11.96 -19.51
CA ALA A 184 -9.51 12.63 -18.23
C ALA A 184 -8.26 13.51 -18.23
N ALA A 185 -7.17 13.06 -18.87
CA ALA A 185 -5.96 13.87 -19.08
C ALA A 185 -6.23 15.12 -19.92
N LEU A 186 -7.06 15.01 -20.97
CA LEU A 186 -7.45 16.13 -21.82
C LEU A 186 -8.23 17.21 -21.08
N ARG A 187 -9.11 16.82 -20.16
CA ARG A 187 -9.90 17.76 -19.33
C ARG A 187 -9.03 18.56 -18.35
N GLY A 188 -7.87 18.03 -17.96
CA GLY A 188 -6.90 18.72 -17.11
C GLY A 188 -7.42 19.04 -15.70
N ARG A 189 -6.83 20.05 -15.06
CA ARG A 189 -7.13 20.44 -13.68
C ARG A 189 -8.56 21.01 -13.50
N GLU A 190 -9.12 21.60 -14.55
CA GLU A 190 -10.41 22.31 -14.53
C GLU A 190 -11.60 21.38 -14.25
N ALA A 191 -11.53 20.11 -14.67
CA ALA A 191 -12.58 19.14 -14.40
C ALA A 191 -12.67 18.68 -12.95
N LEU A 192 -11.75 19.11 -12.09
CA LEU A 192 -11.68 18.76 -10.67
C LEU A 192 -11.82 20.03 -9.85
N HIS A 193 -13.03 20.62 -9.85
CA HIS A 193 -13.38 21.58 -8.82
C HIS A 193 -13.42 20.86 -7.46
N PRO A 194 -12.66 21.30 -6.45
CA PRO A 194 -12.52 20.60 -5.19
C PRO A 194 -13.78 20.79 -4.34
N ALA A 195 -14.81 19.99 -4.59
CA ALA A 195 -15.84 19.76 -3.58
C ALA A 195 -15.28 18.74 -2.58
N GLY A 196 -14.55 19.22 -1.57
CA GLY A 196 -14.26 18.44 -0.35
C GLY A 196 -12.91 17.73 -0.25
N SER A 197 -11.98 17.82 -1.22
CA SER A 197 -10.64 17.23 -1.11
C SER A 197 -9.54 18.29 -1.07
N ASN A 198 -8.61 18.17 -0.10
CA ASN A 198 -7.40 19.01 -0.01
C ASN A 198 -6.21 18.43 -0.80
N TRP A 199 -6.40 17.34 -1.56
CA TRP A 199 -5.28 16.78 -2.32
C TRP A 199 -4.84 17.72 -3.43
N ARG A 200 -3.54 17.96 -3.48
CA ARG A 200 -2.91 18.75 -4.52
C ARG A 200 -2.89 17.98 -5.83
N TRP A 201 -3.28 18.64 -6.93
CA TRP A 201 -3.00 18.16 -8.27
C TRP A 201 -1.46 18.07 -8.48
N PRO A 202 -0.93 17.03 -9.12
CA PRO A 202 -1.62 15.93 -9.81
C PRO A 202 -1.90 14.70 -8.94
N PHE A 203 -1.54 14.67 -7.65
CA PHE A 203 -1.67 13.45 -6.84
C PHE A 203 -3.12 12.95 -6.72
N TYR A 204 -4.10 13.85 -6.62
CA TYR A 204 -5.51 13.52 -6.87
C TYR A 204 -5.91 13.89 -8.29
N PRO A 205 -6.58 13.01 -9.04
CA PRO A 205 -6.91 11.61 -8.73
C PRO A 205 -5.90 10.61 -9.32
N TRP A 206 -4.69 11.04 -9.74
CA TRP A 206 -3.78 10.18 -10.49
C TRP A 206 -3.11 9.06 -9.68
N SER A 207 -2.93 9.23 -8.36
CA SER A 207 -2.24 8.24 -7.52
C SER A 207 -2.87 6.84 -7.53
N PRO A 208 -4.20 6.66 -7.41
CA PRO A 208 -4.87 5.38 -7.67
C PRO A 208 -4.48 4.71 -8.98
N PHE A 209 -4.45 5.46 -10.08
CA PHE A 209 -4.17 4.91 -11.40
C PHE A 209 -2.70 4.52 -11.56
N VAL A 210 -1.77 5.28 -10.98
CA VAL A 210 -0.36 4.87 -10.95
C VAL A 210 -0.22 3.54 -10.21
N LEU A 211 -0.86 3.39 -9.06
CA LEU A 211 -0.85 2.12 -8.31
C LEU A 211 -1.45 0.98 -9.14
N LEU A 212 -2.59 1.19 -9.79
CA LEU A 212 -3.24 0.17 -10.62
C LEU A 212 -2.43 -0.18 -11.88
N ILE A 213 -1.72 0.77 -12.49
CA ILE A 213 -0.80 0.52 -13.61
C ILE A 213 0.36 -0.36 -13.14
N VAL A 214 0.98 -0.03 -12.00
CA VAL A 214 2.05 -0.86 -11.41
C VAL A 214 1.52 -2.25 -11.03
N ALA A 215 0.34 -2.31 -10.41
CA ALA A 215 -0.31 -3.57 -10.08
C ALA A 215 -0.61 -4.38 -11.35
N SER A 216 -1.06 -3.75 -12.43
CA SER A 216 -1.31 -4.42 -13.70
C SER A 216 -0.04 -5.02 -14.31
N ALA A 217 1.08 -4.29 -14.23
CA ALA A 217 2.39 -4.77 -14.68
C ALA A 217 2.92 -5.94 -13.82
N MET A 218 2.82 -5.84 -12.49
CA MET A 218 3.16 -6.94 -11.58
C MET A 218 2.26 -8.15 -11.81
N ARG A 219 0.98 -7.91 -12.10
CA ARG A 219 0.01 -8.94 -12.41
C ARG A 219 0.31 -9.66 -13.72
N THR A 220 0.82 -8.98 -14.74
CA THR A 220 1.33 -9.64 -15.96
C THR A 220 2.36 -10.71 -15.62
N TRP A 221 3.34 -10.38 -14.76
CA TRP A 221 4.34 -11.35 -14.32
C TRP A 221 3.71 -12.52 -13.54
N MET A 222 2.80 -12.23 -12.60
CA MET A 222 2.10 -13.27 -11.83
C MET A 222 1.28 -14.21 -12.72
N LEU A 223 0.60 -13.68 -13.74
CA LEU A 223 -0.15 -14.50 -14.69
C LEU A 223 0.78 -15.39 -15.51
N CYS A 224 1.98 -14.92 -15.88
CA CYS A 224 2.98 -15.78 -16.52
C CYS A 224 3.54 -16.87 -15.59
N VAL A 225 3.54 -16.66 -14.27
CA VAL A 225 3.94 -17.68 -13.30
C VAL A 225 2.84 -18.73 -13.13
N SER A 226 1.59 -18.29 -12.99
CA SER A 226 0.44 -19.17 -12.72
C SER A 226 -0.11 -19.87 -13.98
N PHE A 227 -0.22 -19.14 -15.10
CA PHE A 227 -0.91 -19.54 -16.33
C PHE A 227 0.06 -19.67 -17.53
N SER A 228 1.21 -20.31 -17.29
CA SER A 228 2.17 -20.68 -18.34
C SER A 228 2.30 -22.21 -18.43
N PRO A 229 2.59 -22.78 -19.61
CA PRO A 229 2.84 -24.22 -19.77
C PRO A 229 3.93 -24.76 -18.83
N ALA A 230 4.94 -23.94 -18.53
CA ALA A 230 6.09 -24.33 -17.71
C ALA A 230 5.88 -24.16 -16.19
N LYS A 231 4.74 -23.62 -15.74
CA LYS A 231 4.32 -23.36 -14.33
C LYS A 231 5.46 -23.22 -13.30
N GLY A 232 5.61 -22.03 -12.69
CA GLY A 232 6.54 -21.82 -11.57
C GLY A 232 7.78 -21.00 -11.92
N ALA A 233 8.97 -21.44 -11.49
CA ALA A 233 10.19 -20.64 -11.50
C ALA A 233 10.69 -20.29 -12.92
N ASP A 234 10.46 -21.16 -13.90
CA ASP A 234 10.75 -20.92 -15.31
C ASP A 234 9.60 -20.16 -15.99
N SER A 235 9.31 -18.97 -15.48
CA SER A 235 8.23 -18.12 -15.97
C SER A 235 8.40 -17.80 -17.47
N ALA A 236 7.29 -17.78 -18.20
CA ALA A 236 7.25 -17.29 -19.58
C ALA A 236 7.37 -15.76 -19.68
N PHE A 237 7.51 -15.06 -18.55
CA PHE A 237 7.52 -13.61 -18.55
C PHE A 237 8.67 -13.05 -19.40
N LEU A 238 8.31 -12.11 -20.29
CA LEU A 238 9.23 -11.28 -21.04
C LEU A 238 8.88 -9.80 -20.80
N PRO A 239 9.88 -8.91 -20.68
CA PRO A 239 9.62 -7.46 -20.55
C PRO A 239 8.74 -6.89 -21.67
N LEU A 240 8.76 -7.51 -22.85
CA LEU A 240 7.87 -7.28 -23.99
C LEU A 240 6.38 -7.21 -23.58
N LEU A 241 5.96 -8.06 -22.64
CA LEU A 241 4.56 -8.11 -22.20
C LEU A 241 4.11 -6.80 -21.51
N LEU A 242 5.05 -5.99 -21.02
CA LEU A 242 4.75 -4.69 -20.42
C LEU A 242 4.62 -3.57 -21.46
N CYS A 243 5.03 -3.80 -22.72
CA CYS A 243 5.01 -2.78 -23.77
C CYS A 243 3.64 -2.12 -23.96
N PRO A 244 2.49 -2.85 -24.02
CA PRO A 244 1.18 -2.20 -24.17
C PRO A 244 0.82 -1.25 -23.01
N ILE A 245 1.14 -1.65 -21.77
CA ILE A 245 0.87 -0.85 -20.57
C ILE A 245 1.80 0.38 -20.54
N ALA A 246 3.08 0.20 -20.82
CA ALA A 246 4.07 1.26 -20.87
C ALA A 246 3.75 2.28 -21.99
N ALA A 247 3.38 1.78 -23.16
CA ALA A 247 2.95 2.59 -24.30
C ALA A 247 1.70 3.43 -23.95
N ALA A 248 0.65 2.78 -23.43
CA ALA A 248 -0.55 3.47 -22.98
C ALA A 248 -0.25 4.56 -21.93
N THR A 249 0.61 4.25 -20.97
CA THR A 249 1.04 5.20 -19.93
C THR A 249 1.79 6.37 -20.53
N ALA A 250 2.73 6.14 -21.44
CA ALA A 250 3.47 7.18 -22.13
C ALA A 250 2.54 8.10 -22.96
N ALA A 251 1.54 7.54 -23.66
CA ALA A 251 0.54 8.31 -24.39
C ALA A 251 -0.30 9.20 -23.46
N VAL A 252 -0.81 8.65 -22.34
CA VAL A 252 -1.59 9.42 -21.36
C VAL A 252 -0.75 10.52 -20.71
N LEU A 253 0.51 10.24 -20.38
CA LEU A 253 1.45 11.24 -19.85
C LEU A 253 1.74 12.33 -20.88
N LEU A 254 1.90 11.99 -22.16
CA LEU A 254 2.11 12.99 -23.21
C LEU A 254 0.91 13.93 -23.29
N VAL A 255 -0.30 13.39 -23.35
CA VAL A 255 -1.55 14.17 -23.35
C VAL A 255 -1.63 15.08 -22.12
N LEU A 256 -1.36 14.54 -20.93
CA LEU A 256 -1.38 15.27 -19.66
C LEU A 256 -0.33 16.40 -19.65
N GLY A 257 0.88 16.11 -20.13
CA GLY A 257 1.97 17.07 -20.21
C GLY A 257 1.72 18.16 -21.25
N VAL A 258 1.10 17.82 -22.38
CA VAL A 258 0.68 18.76 -23.41
C VAL A 258 -0.38 19.71 -22.85
N ARG A 259 -1.44 19.17 -22.25
CA ARG A 259 -2.53 19.98 -21.67
C ARG A 259 -2.04 20.91 -20.54
N ASN A 260 -1.21 20.41 -19.62
CA ASN A 260 -0.72 21.18 -18.48
C ASN A 260 0.50 22.07 -18.76
N ARG A 261 0.97 22.14 -20.01
CA ARG A 261 2.21 22.87 -20.37
C ARG A 261 3.45 22.47 -19.57
N SER A 262 3.48 21.25 -19.04
CA SER A 262 4.60 20.73 -18.24
C SER A 262 5.61 19.99 -19.11
N LEU A 263 6.81 20.58 -19.26
CA LEU A 263 7.90 19.96 -20.01
C LEU A 263 8.45 18.70 -19.32
N ALA A 264 8.43 18.65 -17.98
CA ALA A 264 8.90 17.49 -17.23
C ALA A 264 8.05 16.24 -17.54
N ILE A 265 6.72 16.40 -17.55
CA ILE A 265 5.80 15.30 -17.85
C ILE A 265 5.92 14.85 -19.31
N GLN A 266 6.10 15.79 -20.26
CA GLN A 266 6.33 15.44 -21.66
C GLN A 266 7.65 14.70 -21.86
N LYS A 267 8.74 15.13 -21.22
CA LYS A 267 10.02 14.42 -21.26
C LYS A 267 9.89 13.02 -20.68
N LEU A 268 9.16 12.86 -19.57
CA LEU A 268 8.88 11.54 -18.99
C LEU A 268 8.08 10.65 -19.96
N ALA A 269 7.09 11.22 -20.66
CA ALA A 269 6.34 10.50 -21.69
C ALA A 269 7.23 10.05 -22.86
N LEU A 270 8.08 10.92 -23.38
CA LEU A 270 9.03 10.60 -24.45
C LEU A 270 10.08 9.57 -24.00
N PHE A 271 10.55 9.65 -22.75
CA PHE A 271 11.41 8.63 -22.17
C PHE A 271 10.70 7.28 -22.10
N GLY A 272 9.41 7.26 -21.71
CA GLY A 272 8.56 6.07 -21.83
C GLY A 272 8.49 5.54 -23.27
N GLY A 273 8.40 6.43 -24.26
CA GLY A 273 8.49 6.10 -25.68
C GLY A 273 9.79 5.42 -26.09
N VAL A 274 10.93 5.73 -25.45
CA VAL A 274 12.21 5.02 -25.67
C VAL A 274 12.25 3.69 -24.92
N ALA A 275 11.68 3.64 -23.71
CA ALA A 275 11.68 2.44 -22.88
C ALA A 275 10.88 1.29 -23.50
N VAL A 276 9.81 1.58 -24.26
CA VAL A 276 8.95 0.59 -24.93
C VAL A 276 9.73 -0.32 -25.91
N PRO A 277 10.47 0.19 -26.92
CA PRO A 277 11.25 -0.65 -27.82
C PRO A 277 12.44 -1.32 -27.13
N VAL A 278 13.02 -0.70 -26.09
CA VAL A 278 14.05 -1.35 -25.28
C VAL A 278 13.48 -2.57 -24.55
N ALA A 279 12.30 -2.45 -23.93
CA ALA A 279 11.62 -3.58 -23.29
C ALA A 279 11.18 -4.66 -24.31
N ALA A 280 10.94 -4.27 -25.56
CA ALA A 280 10.63 -5.21 -26.65
C ALA A 280 11.88 -5.93 -27.18
N THR A 281 13.10 -5.49 -26.85
CA THR A 281 14.31 -6.24 -27.20
C THR A 281 14.47 -7.48 -26.34
N LEU A 282 14.70 -8.61 -26.98
CA LEU A 282 14.79 -9.89 -26.31
C LEU A 282 16.25 -10.23 -25.97
N PRO A 283 16.49 -10.88 -24.81
CA PRO A 283 17.80 -11.47 -24.51
C PRO A 283 18.12 -12.61 -25.47
N SER A 284 19.42 -12.90 -25.64
CA SER A 284 19.91 -13.96 -26.53
C SER A 284 19.53 -15.36 -26.06
N ASP A 285 19.45 -15.55 -24.74
CA ASP A 285 19.22 -16.85 -24.11
C ASP A 285 17.80 -16.88 -23.53
N LEU A 286 16.85 -17.37 -24.32
CA LEU A 286 15.46 -17.54 -23.92
C LEU A 286 15.23 -18.95 -23.39
N ASN A 287 14.51 -19.07 -22.27
CA ASN A 287 14.07 -20.37 -21.80
C ASN A 287 12.98 -20.95 -22.74
N PRO A 288 12.69 -22.27 -22.68
CA PRO A 288 11.71 -22.89 -23.59
C PRO A 288 10.31 -22.23 -23.55
N ALA A 289 9.87 -21.79 -22.36
CA ALA A 289 8.57 -21.15 -22.17
C ALA A 289 8.50 -19.76 -22.83
N GLN A 290 9.57 -18.98 -22.73
CA GLN A 290 9.72 -17.67 -23.36
C GLN A 290 9.83 -17.80 -24.88
N THR A 291 10.56 -18.80 -25.38
CA THR A 291 10.66 -19.10 -26.81
C THR A 291 9.28 -19.47 -27.38
N TYR A 292 8.51 -20.29 -26.66
CA TYR A 292 7.15 -20.63 -27.04
C TYR A 292 6.21 -19.41 -27.04
N LEU A 293 6.23 -18.60 -25.96
CA LEU A 293 5.48 -17.34 -25.89
C LEU A 293 5.80 -16.44 -27.08
N LEU A 294 7.08 -16.25 -27.38
CA LEU A 294 7.54 -15.41 -28.48
C LEU A 294 7.03 -15.92 -29.83
N GLY A 295 7.08 -17.23 -30.07
CA GLY A 295 6.55 -17.84 -31.29
C GLY A 295 5.06 -17.52 -31.48
N VAL A 296 4.27 -17.62 -30.42
CA VAL A 296 2.83 -17.27 -30.46
C VAL A 296 2.62 -15.77 -30.73
N VAL A 297 3.41 -14.89 -30.10
CA VAL A 297 3.32 -13.44 -30.34
C VAL A 297 3.67 -13.10 -31.79
N GLN A 298 4.75 -13.68 -32.31
CA GLN A 298 5.22 -13.45 -33.68
C GLN A 298 4.21 -13.95 -34.71
N ALA A 299 3.60 -15.11 -34.47
CA ALA A 299 2.53 -15.64 -35.32
C ALA A 299 1.29 -14.73 -35.32
N ALA A 300 0.93 -14.13 -34.18
CA ALA A 300 -0.27 -13.31 -34.05
C ALA A 300 -0.08 -11.86 -34.54
N SER A 301 1.11 -11.28 -34.39
CA SER A 301 1.31 -9.83 -34.55
C SER A 301 2.57 -9.43 -35.32
N GLY A 302 3.41 -10.40 -35.74
CA GLY A 302 4.70 -10.12 -36.34
C GLY A 302 5.76 -9.72 -35.31
N SER A 303 6.82 -9.00 -35.72
CA SER A 303 7.89 -8.58 -34.81
C SER A 303 7.36 -7.62 -33.74
N PRO A 304 7.41 -7.98 -32.44
CA PRO A 304 6.95 -7.09 -31.36
C PRO A 304 7.79 -5.82 -31.28
N LEU A 305 9.07 -5.90 -31.67
CA LEU A 305 9.99 -4.77 -31.72
C LEU A 305 9.54 -3.74 -32.76
N VAL A 306 9.09 -4.18 -33.93
CA VAL A 306 8.58 -3.29 -34.98
C VAL A 306 7.32 -2.58 -34.51
N ILE A 307 6.40 -3.28 -33.83
CA ILE A 307 5.20 -2.66 -33.24
C ILE A 307 5.57 -1.62 -32.18
N ALA A 308 6.51 -1.98 -31.30
CA ALA A 308 7.00 -1.09 -30.25
C ALA A 308 7.63 0.19 -30.84
N LEU A 309 8.46 0.06 -31.87
CA LEU A 309 9.03 1.20 -32.59
C LEU A 309 7.97 2.02 -33.34
N GLY A 310 6.96 1.38 -33.93
CA GLY A 310 5.84 2.07 -34.57
C GLY A 310 5.07 2.94 -33.57
N PHE A 311 4.82 2.41 -32.37
CA PHE A 311 4.24 3.20 -31.27
C PHE A 311 5.14 4.37 -30.87
N SER A 312 6.45 4.14 -30.69
CA SER A 312 7.41 5.19 -30.33
C SER A 312 7.50 6.28 -31.40
N ALA A 313 7.44 5.91 -32.68
CA ALA A 313 7.38 6.83 -33.80
C ALA A 313 6.11 7.70 -33.73
N ALA A 314 4.94 7.08 -33.55
CA ALA A 314 3.67 7.78 -33.41
C ALA A 314 3.67 8.75 -32.21
N LEU A 315 4.21 8.31 -31.06
CA LEU A 315 4.33 9.15 -29.87
C LEU A 315 5.29 10.33 -30.09
N GLY A 316 6.42 10.09 -30.77
CA GLY A 316 7.38 11.13 -31.15
C GLY A 316 6.76 12.17 -32.10
N LEU A 317 6.03 11.70 -33.12
CA LEU A 317 5.32 12.57 -34.07
C LEU A 317 4.22 13.38 -33.37
N ALA A 318 3.45 12.77 -32.46
CA ALA A 318 2.47 13.49 -31.66
C ALA A 318 3.12 14.56 -30.77
N GLY A 319 4.28 14.24 -30.17
CA GLY A 319 5.07 15.20 -29.39
C GLY A 319 5.62 16.36 -30.24
N ALA A 320 6.07 16.06 -31.46
CA ALA A 320 6.55 17.06 -32.42
C ALA A 320 5.40 17.94 -32.95
N ALA A 321 4.26 17.35 -33.31
CA ALA A 321 3.06 18.06 -33.77
C ALA A 321 2.50 19.01 -32.70
N ALA A 322 2.62 18.64 -31.42
CA ALA A 322 2.30 19.53 -30.31
C ALA A 322 3.26 20.73 -30.17
N ARG A 323 4.28 20.85 -31.05
CA ARG A 323 5.35 21.87 -31.10
C ARG A 323 6.15 21.95 -29.80
N ARG A 324 6.55 20.79 -29.24
CA ARG A 324 7.27 20.73 -27.96
C ARG A 324 8.48 19.80 -27.96
N VAL A 325 9.21 19.86 -26.85
CA VAL A 325 10.61 19.41 -26.69
C VAL A 325 10.80 17.94 -27.05
N GLY A 326 11.58 17.67 -28.11
CA GLY A 326 12.31 16.41 -28.29
C GLY A 326 11.57 15.27 -28.99
N GLY A 327 10.31 15.45 -29.40
CA GLY A 327 9.53 14.42 -30.10
C GLY A 327 10.11 14.02 -31.46
N GLU A 328 10.72 14.98 -32.17
CA GLU A 328 11.31 14.80 -33.50
C GLU A 328 12.41 13.72 -33.52
N ALA A 329 13.31 13.72 -32.54
CA ALA A 329 14.36 12.71 -32.47
C ALA A 329 13.82 11.31 -32.16
N LEU A 330 12.85 11.21 -31.26
CA LEU A 330 12.20 9.93 -30.97
C LEU A 330 11.52 9.39 -32.24
N ALA A 331 10.81 10.24 -32.98
CA ALA A 331 10.17 9.86 -34.24
C ALA A 331 11.19 9.43 -35.29
N ALA A 332 12.22 10.26 -35.53
CA ALA A 332 13.26 9.99 -36.52
C ALA A 332 14.01 8.68 -36.22
N PHE A 333 14.42 8.46 -34.97
CA PHE A 333 15.09 7.23 -34.56
C PHE A 333 14.19 6.01 -34.71
N SER A 334 12.95 6.10 -34.26
CA SER A 334 12.03 4.97 -34.31
C SER A 334 11.72 4.57 -35.76
N LEU A 335 11.50 5.55 -36.64
CA LEU A 335 11.30 5.32 -38.08
C LEU A 335 12.55 4.75 -38.75
N ALA A 336 13.73 5.30 -38.46
CA ALA A 336 14.99 4.79 -39.01
C ALA A 336 15.27 3.34 -38.56
N ALA A 337 15.01 3.02 -37.30
CA ALA A 337 15.14 1.67 -36.77
C ALA A 337 14.15 0.70 -37.44
N MET A 338 12.88 1.10 -37.62
CA MET A 338 11.89 0.27 -38.34
C MET A 338 12.31 -0.03 -39.78
N LEU A 339 12.83 0.97 -40.50
CA LEU A 339 13.31 0.79 -41.89
C LEU A 339 14.56 -0.09 -41.98
N SER A 340 15.29 -0.27 -40.88
CA SER A 340 16.53 -1.05 -40.83
C SER A 340 16.33 -2.49 -40.35
N LEU A 341 15.16 -2.82 -39.82
CA LEU A 341 14.86 -4.15 -39.26
C LEU A 341 14.13 -5.03 -40.27
N ASN A 342 14.56 -6.29 -40.41
CA ASN A 342 13.79 -7.30 -41.12
C ASN A 342 12.56 -7.72 -40.28
N ALA A 343 11.50 -8.19 -40.95
CA ALA A 343 10.23 -8.53 -40.30
C ALA A 343 10.33 -9.62 -39.21
N GLY A 344 11.40 -10.43 -39.20
CA GLY A 344 11.65 -11.48 -38.21
C GLY A 344 12.62 -11.10 -37.09
N GLU A 345 13.25 -9.91 -37.15
CA GLU A 345 14.24 -9.50 -36.16
C GLU A 345 13.59 -9.18 -34.81
N THR A 346 14.18 -9.69 -33.74
CA THR A 346 13.72 -9.54 -32.34
C THR A 346 14.65 -8.68 -31.49
N SER A 347 15.77 -8.26 -32.06
CA SER A 347 16.78 -7.47 -31.38
C SER A 347 17.15 -6.22 -32.17
N LEU A 348 17.40 -5.12 -31.46
CA LEU A 348 17.93 -3.90 -32.06
C LEU A 348 19.34 -4.11 -32.66
N ARG A 349 20.04 -5.21 -32.33
CA ARG A 349 21.34 -5.56 -32.94
C ARG A 349 21.21 -5.81 -34.45
N GLY A 350 20.09 -6.36 -34.90
CA GLY A 350 19.83 -6.62 -36.32
C GLY A 350 19.65 -5.35 -37.15
N ALA A 351 19.40 -4.19 -36.53
CA ALA A 351 19.31 -2.90 -37.20
C ALA A 351 20.69 -2.32 -37.62
N TRP A 352 21.79 -3.02 -37.35
CA TRP A 352 23.15 -2.64 -37.72
C TRP A 352 23.42 -3.03 -39.20
N PRO A 353 23.96 -2.16 -40.08
CA PRO A 353 24.68 -0.90 -39.82
C PRO A 353 23.88 0.42 -40.04
N LEU A 354 22.64 0.37 -40.54
CA LEU A 354 21.85 1.59 -40.81
C LEU A 354 21.43 2.36 -39.53
N SER A 355 21.31 1.65 -38.40
CA SER A 355 21.16 2.26 -37.06
C SER A 355 22.39 3.06 -36.60
N ALA A 356 23.59 2.80 -37.13
CA ALA A 356 24.79 3.58 -36.81
C ALA A 356 24.72 4.99 -37.40
N ALA A 357 24.14 5.13 -38.60
CA ALA A 357 23.89 6.43 -39.25
C ALA A 357 22.77 7.21 -38.54
N GLY A 358 21.67 6.55 -38.16
CA GLY A 358 20.60 7.16 -37.36
C GLY A 358 21.02 7.54 -35.95
N ALA A 359 21.81 6.69 -35.28
CA ALA A 359 22.36 6.95 -33.96
C ALA A 359 23.42 8.06 -34.00
N SER A 360 24.27 8.14 -35.03
CA SER A 360 25.26 9.22 -35.16
C SER A 360 24.63 10.59 -35.44
N VAL A 361 23.56 10.65 -36.25
CA VAL A 361 22.76 11.87 -36.44
C VAL A 361 22.05 12.29 -35.14
N MET A 362 21.48 11.34 -34.39
CA MET A 362 20.78 11.63 -33.15
C MET A 362 21.74 11.98 -32.00
N VAL A 363 22.90 11.33 -31.91
CA VAL A 363 23.99 11.65 -30.98
C VAL A 363 24.62 13.00 -31.33
N GLY A 364 24.80 13.33 -32.60
CA GLY A 364 25.25 14.66 -33.03
C GLY A 364 24.25 15.76 -32.65
N TRP A 365 22.95 15.53 -32.82
CA TRP A 365 21.89 16.46 -32.44
C TRP A 365 21.72 16.59 -30.92
N MET A 366 21.81 15.48 -30.19
CA MET A 366 21.78 15.47 -28.73
C MET A 366 23.03 16.10 -28.14
N ALA A 367 24.22 15.82 -28.65
CA ALA A 367 25.48 16.45 -28.21
C ALA A 367 25.48 17.97 -28.48
N ALA A 368 24.96 18.43 -29.63
CA ALA A 368 24.81 19.85 -29.93
C ALA A 368 23.80 20.54 -28.99
N ARG A 369 22.72 19.86 -28.61
CA ARG A 369 21.69 20.39 -27.69
C ARG A 369 22.09 20.28 -26.22
N TRP A 370 22.92 19.29 -25.88
CA TRP A 370 23.43 18.99 -24.54
C TRP A 370 24.61 19.89 -24.17
N ALA A 371 25.46 20.25 -25.15
CA ALA A 371 26.45 21.31 -25.02
C ALA A 371 25.83 22.68 -24.67
N TYR A 372 24.51 22.83 -24.86
CA TYR A 372 23.76 24.04 -24.54
C TYR A 372 23.02 24.00 -23.19
N SER A 373 22.94 22.86 -22.50
CA SER A 373 22.24 22.74 -21.20
C SER A 373 23.19 22.30 -20.09
N ARG A 374 23.75 23.29 -19.37
CA ARG A 374 24.52 23.11 -18.13
C ARG A 374 23.60 22.49 -17.07
N HIS A 375 23.82 21.24 -16.65
CA HIS A 375 23.81 20.78 -15.25
C HIS A 375 24.02 19.25 -15.16
N ALA A 376 25.10 18.88 -14.47
CA ALA A 376 25.59 17.52 -14.25
C ALA A 376 25.12 16.98 -12.87
N ALA A 377 23.87 16.54 -12.78
CA ALA A 377 23.22 16.20 -11.50
C ALA A 377 22.79 14.74 -11.25
N PRO A 378 23.30 13.68 -11.92
CA PRO A 378 23.11 12.31 -11.42
C PRO A 378 24.38 11.62 -10.92
N LEU A 379 25.47 12.37 -10.65
CA LEU A 379 26.64 11.85 -9.93
C LEU A 379 26.38 11.74 -8.40
N VAL A 380 25.36 12.44 -7.90
CA VAL A 380 24.92 12.43 -6.49
C VAL A 380 24.10 11.17 -6.15
N GLY A 381 23.53 10.49 -7.15
CA GLY A 381 22.82 9.21 -6.94
C GLY A 381 23.72 8.08 -6.47
N GLY A 382 25.03 8.14 -6.77
CA GLY A 382 26.03 7.19 -6.28
C GLY A 382 26.37 7.36 -4.80
N VAL A 383 26.21 8.56 -4.24
CA VAL A 383 26.51 8.85 -2.82
C VAL A 383 25.38 8.35 -1.91
N ALA A 384 24.14 8.30 -2.42
CA ALA A 384 22.99 7.74 -1.70
C ALA A 384 23.10 6.22 -1.48
N LEU A 385 23.82 5.50 -2.35
CA LEU A 385 24.13 4.08 -2.17
C LEU A 385 25.17 3.85 -1.05
N GLY A 386 25.98 4.86 -0.71
CA GLY A 386 26.92 4.81 0.41
C GLY A 386 26.25 4.83 1.79
N LEU A 387 25.04 5.38 1.91
CA LEU A 387 24.27 5.41 3.17
C LEU A 387 23.59 4.06 3.49
N ILE A 388 23.57 3.13 2.53
CA ILE A 388 23.12 1.74 2.74
C ILE A 388 24.16 0.94 3.55
N GLY A 389 25.40 1.43 3.63
CA GLY A 389 26.46 0.94 4.52
C GLY A 389 26.25 1.24 6.01
N TRP A 390 25.27 2.07 6.39
CA TRP A 390 24.91 2.36 7.79
C TRP A 390 24.14 1.20 8.47
N ARG A 391 23.82 0.13 7.73
CA ARG A 391 22.94 -0.97 8.16
C ARG A 391 23.64 -2.08 8.97
N SER A 392 24.96 -2.06 9.10
CA SER A 392 25.72 -3.18 9.69
C SER A 392 26.08 -3.04 11.18
N GLU A 393 25.70 -1.96 11.86
CA GLU A 393 26.15 -1.67 13.23
C GLU A 393 25.04 -1.61 14.31
N LEU A 394 23.84 -2.12 14.01
CA LEU A 394 22.74 -2.19 14.99
C LEU A 394 22.51 -3.58 15.60
N ALA A 395 23.33 -4.57 15.22
CA ALA A 395 23.20 -5.97 15.64
C ALA A 395 23.95 -6.30 16.95
N SER A 396 24.77 -5.38 17.46
CA SER A 396 25.60 -5.56 18.66
C SER A 396 24.97 -5.05 19.96
N LEU A 397 23.71 -4.60 19.94
CA LEU A 397 23.02 -4.05 21.12
C LEU A 397 21.97 -4.99 21.77
N LEU A 398 21.83 -6.23 21.30
CA LEU A 398 20.74 -7.14 21.73
C LEU A 398 21.17 -8.36 22.55
N GLU A 399 22.41 -8.41 23.05
CA GLU A 399 22.88 -9.51 23.92
C GLU A 399 22.79 -9.17 25.42
N LEU A 400 21.58 -8.92 25.93
CA LEU A 400 21.29 -8.89 27.36
C LEU A 400 20.27 -9.98 27.72
N GLY A 401 20.73 -10.97 28.49
CA GLY A 401 20.06 -12.24 28.72
C GLY A 401 18.79 -12.22 29.59
N ALA A 402 18.01 -13.30 29.44
CA ALA A 402 16.64 -13.49 29.92
C ALA A 402 16.44 -13.58 31.46
N SER A 403 17.50 -13.65 32.26
CA SER A 403 17.42 -13.72 33.74
C SER A 403 17.18 -12.36 34.42
N SER A 404 17.32 -11.24 33.69
CA SER A 404 17.16 -9.87 34.21
C SER A 404 15.73 -9.32 34.17
N LEU A 405 14.86 -9.92 33.36
CA LEU A 405 13.48 -9.46 33.13
C LEU A 405 12.52 -9.84 34.25
N GLN A 406 12.69 -11.02 34.86
CA GLN A 406 11.81 -11.48 35.94
C GLN A 406 11.90 -10.59 37.19
N THR A 407 13.09 -10.09 37.52
CA THR A 407 13.35 -9.13 38.60
C THR A 407 12.75 -7.75 38.29
N ALA A 408 12.85 -7.29 37.04
CA ALA A 408 12.24 -6.01 36.62
C ALA A 408 10.70 -6.05 36.70
N TYR A 409 10.07 -7.15 36.31
CA TYR A 409 8.60 -7.30 36.39
C TYR A 409 8.11 -7.39 37.84
N ALA A 410 8.81 -8.12 38.72
CA ALA A 410 8.47 -8.18 40.14
C ALA A 410 8.57 -6.80 40.83
N VAL A 411 9.63 -6.04 40.52
CA VAL A 411 9.84 -4.68 41.04
C VAL A 411 8.76 -3.71 40.51
N THR A 412 8.33 -3.86 39.26
CA THR A 412 7.31 -2.99 38.66
C THR A 412 5.92 -3.26 39.23
N ILE A 413 5.54 -4.53 39.45
CA ILE A 413 4.28 -4.90 40.12
C ILE A 413 4.26 -4.38 41.57
N LEU A 414 5.38 -4.47 42.29
CA LEU A 414 5.51 -3.91 43.64
C LEU A 414 5.33 -2.39 43.63
N LEU A 415 6.03 -1.68 42.74
CA LEU A 415 5.95 -0.22 42.58
C LEU A 415 4.53 0.27 42.20
N LEU A 416 3.77 -0.54 41.46
CA LEU A 416 2.38 -0.25 41.06
C LEU A 416 1.36 -0.51 42.18
N ALA A 417 1.66 -1.42 43.10
CA ALA A 417 0.79 -1.75 44.25
C ALA A 417 0.97 -0.77 45.43
N THR A 418 2.17 -0.21 45.62
CA THR A 418 2.48 0.73 46.71
C THR A 418 1.53 1.94 46.80
N PRO A 419 1.13 2.64 45.71
CA PRO A 419 0.29 3.83 45.79
C PRO A 419 -1.18 3.56 46.15
N LEU A 420 -1.61 2.30 46.01
CA LEU A 420 -2.95 1.81 46.33
C LEU A 420 -3.09 1.48 47.83
N VAL A 421 -2.04 0.95 48.44
CA VAL A 421 -2.04 0.50 49.85
C VAL A 421 -1.52 1.60 50.79
N CYS A 422 -0.51 2.36 50.37
CA CYS A 422 0.17 3.36 51.19
C CYS A 422 -0.36 4.79 50.91
N ARG A 423 -0.43 5.63 51.96
CA ARG A 423 -0.93 7.03 51.91
C ARG A 423 0.15 8.09 52.12
N ASP A 424 1.40 7.67 52.14
CA ASP A 424 2.57 8.49 52.43
C ASP A 424 2.93 9.45 51.26
N ARG A 425 3.95 10.30 51.48
CA ARG A 425 4.38 11.30 50.49
C ARG A 425 4.92 10.66 49.21
N VAL A 426 5.58 9.51 49.30
CA VAL A 426 6.12 8.79 48.14
C VAL A 426 4.99 8.21 47.30
N SER A 427 3.98 7.60 47.93
CA SER A 427 2.78 7.11 47.24
C SER A 427 1.99 8.22 46.53
N ARG A 428 1.91 9.42 47.13
CA ARG A 428 1.31 10.60 46.46
C ARG A 428 2.11 11.06 45.25
N ALA A 429 3.44 11.00 45.31
CA ALA A 429 4.31 11.32 44.18
C ALA A 429 4.23 10.26 43.06
N LEU A 430 4.02 8.98 43.40
CA LEU A 430 3.95 7.86 42.44
C LEU A 430 2.59 7.68 41.75
N ARG A 431 1.48 8.12 42.37
CA ARG A 431 0.12 8.01 41.78
C ARG A 431 -0.01 8.49 40.33
N PRO A 432 0.47 9.68 39.94
CA PRO A 432 0.34 10.14 38.55
C PRO A 432 1.15 9.29 37.55
N TRP A 433 2.17 8.56 38.00
CA TRP A 433 3.01 7.71 37.16
C TRP A 433 2.49 6.27 37.05
N THR A 434 1.54 5.88 37.91
CA THR A 434 1.03 4.51 38.01
C THR A 434 0.35 4.04 36.73
N PRO A 435 -0.53 4.83 36.06
CA PRO A 435 -1.18 4.41 34.82
C PRO A 435 -0.19 4.19 33.66
N LEU A 436 0.84 5.04 33.59
CA LEU A 436 1.90 4.94 32.57
C LEU A 436 2.75 3.68 32.79
N ALA A 437 3.18 3.45 34.03
CA ALA A 437 3.95 2.27 34.38
C ALA A 437 3.15 0.98 34.06
N LEU A 438 1.85 0.94 34.37
CA LEU A 438 0.99 -0.22 34.11
C LEU A 438 0.83 -0.51 32.60
N ALA A 439 0.68 0.53 31.78
CA ALA A 439 0.63 0.40 30.32
C ALA A 439 1.97 -0.10 29.75
N VAL A 440 3.10 0.42 30.25
CA VAL A 440 4.45 0.00 29.84
C VAL A 440 4.72 -1.45 30.26
N THR A 441 4.31 -1.87 31.45
CA THR A 441 4.46 -3.26 31.91
C THR A 441 3.64 -4.22 31.06
N CYS A 442 2.39 -3.88 30.75
CA CYS A 442 1.56 -4.68 29.84
C CYS A 442 2.19 -4.83 28.45
N MET A 443 2.72 -3.75 27.88
CA MET A 443 3.38 -3.81 26.57
C MET A 443 4.67 -4.62 26.61
N ALA A 444 5.52 -4.41 27.61
CA ALA A 444 6.75 -5.18 27.80
C ALA A 444 6.45 -6.67 28.00
N PHE A 445 5.33 -7.00 28.64
CA PHE A 445 4.89 -8.38 28.81
C PHE A 445 4.56 -9.03 27.46
N VAL A 446 3.78 -8.37 26.59
CA VAL A 446 3.43 -8.95 25.28
C VAL A 446 4.63 -9.09 24.34
N THR A 447 5.56 -8.12 24.35
CA THR A 447 6.67 -8.11 23.39
C THR A 447 7.78 -9.08 23.77
N VAL A 448 8.05 -9.27 25.06
CA VAL A 448 9.18 -10.09 25.53
C VAL A 448 8.76 -11.52 25.83
N TYR A 449 7.50 -11.76 26.24
CA TYR A 449 7.04 -13.08 26.65
C TYR A 449 7.16 -14.19 25.58
N PRO A 450 6.88 -13.95 24.29
CA PRO A 450 7.00 -14.97 23.25
C PRO A 450 8.45 -15.47 23.05
N ALA A 451 9.45 -14.64 23.34
CA ALA A 451 10.86 -14.99 23.17
C ALA A 451 11.43 -15.74 24.39
N VAL A 452 10.86 -15.56 25.57
CA VAL A 452 11.40 -16.11 26.83
C VAL A 452 10.73 -17.43 27.21
N TRP A 453 9.50 -17.69 26.79
CA TRP A 453 8.80 -18.95 27.06
C TRP A 453 8.18 -19.57 25.80
N PRO A 454 8.97 -20.30 25.01
CA PRO A 454 8.43 -21.01 23.88
C PRO A 454 7.76 -22.33 24.36
N VAL A 455 6.64 -22.69 23.73
CA VAL A 455 6.17 -24.08 23.49
C VAL A 455 5.04 -24.70 24.35
N GLN A 456 4.40 -24.05 25.33
CA GLN A 456 3.14 -24.63 25.89
C GLN A 456 1.97 -23.66 25.87
N ALA A 457 0.77 -24.20 25.61
CA ALA A 457 -0.52 -23.50 25.57
C ALA A 457 -0.91 -23.00 26.97
N ASN A 458 -0.09 -22.10 27.50
CA ASN A 458 -0.29 -21.48 28.78
C ASN A 458 -1.17 -20.25 28.57
N TRP A 459 -2.37 -20.29 29.15
CA TRP A 459 -3.28 -19.15 29.26
C TRP A 459 -2.73 -18.02 30.16
N SER A 460 -1.51 -18.14 30.69
CA SER A 460 -0.94 -17.17 31.62
C SER A 460 -0.79 -15.76 31.03
N PRO A 461 -0.46 -15.52 29.75
CA PRO A 461 -0.41 -14.16 29.22
C PRO A 461 -1.75 -13.44 29.13
N PRO A 462 -2.81 -14.03 28.52
CA PRO A 462 -4.11 -13.38 28.51
C PRO A 462 -4.68 -13.24 29.92
N VAL A 463 -4.43 -14.20 30.82
CA VAL A 463 -4.84 -14.08 32.23
C VAL A 463 -4.09 -12.95 32.94
N ALA A 464 -2.76 -12.83 32.78
CA ALA A 464 -1.97 -11.75 33.37
C ALA A 464 -2.37 -10.37 32.83
N ALA A 465 -2.59 -10.26 31.51
CA ALA A 465 -3.07 -9.03 30.88
C ALA A 465 -4.51 -8.69 31.33
N ALA A 466 -5.38 -9.69 31.49
CA ALA A 466 -6.73 -9.50 32.03
C ALA A 466 -6.70 -9.08 33.50
N VAL A 467 -5.82 -9.66 34.32
CA VAL A 467 -5.61 -9.26 35.72
C VAL A 467 -5.10 -7.82 35.80
N LEU A 468 -4.17 -7.41 34.94
CA LEU A 468 -3.70 -6.03 34.85
C LEU A 468 -4.80 -5.08 34.35
N ALA A 469 -5.66 -5.50 33.42
CA ALA A 469 -6.82 -4.74 32.97
C ALA A 469 -7.85 -4.56 34.10
N VAL A 470 -8.16 -5.62 34.85
CA VAL A 470 -9.05 -5.56 36.03
C VAL A 470 -8.44 -4.65 37.09
N GLY A 471 -7.13 -4.74 37.34
CA GLY A 471 -6.39 -3.84 38.23
C GLY A 471 -6.47 -2.38 37.79
N GLY A 472 -6.31 -2.11 36.50
CA GLY A 472 -6.49 -0.77 35.91
C GLY A 472 -7.92 -0.25 36.04
N GLY A 473 -8.93 -1.12 35.84
CA GLY A 473 -10.35 -0.78 36.00
C GLY A 473 -10.76 -0.53 37.46
N ALA A 474 -10.23 -1.31 38.40
CA ALA A 474 -10.40 -1.09 39.83
C ALA A 474 -9.73 0.22 40.26
N TYR A 475 -8.50 0.48 39.78
CA TYR A 475 -7.80 1.75 40.00
C TYR A 475 -8.61 2.92 39.47
N PHE A 476 -9.15 2.85 38.24
CA PHE A 476 -10.03 3.88 37.67
C PHE A 476 -11.26 4.12 38.54
N ARG A 477 -11.94 3.07 38.98
CA ARG A 477 -13.15 3.19 39.80
C ARG A 477 -12.86 3.84 41.16
N MET A 478 -11.69 3.59 41.74
CA MET A 478 -11.30 4.12 43.06
C MET A 478 -10.71 5.53 43.00
N SER A 479 -9.87 5.84 42.00
CA SER A 479 -9.22 7.14 41.87
C SER A 479 -10.07 8.17 41.12
N ARG A 480 -11.03 7.71 40.30
CA ARG A 480 -11.72 8.51 39.26
C ARG A 480 -10.76 9.26 38.33
N ASP A 481 -9.50 8.86 38.30
CA ASP A 481 -8.49 9.47 37.47
C ASP A 481 -8.70 9.01 36.03
N ARG A 482 -8.93 9.96 35.14
CA ARG A 482 -9.24 9.67 33.74
C ARG A 482 -8.05 8.99 33.05
N TRP A 483 -6.81 9.18 33.53
CA TRP A 483 -5.61 8.49 33.04
C TRP A 483 -5.68 6.96 33.19
N ALA A 484 -6.45 6.47 34.16
CA ALA A 484 -6.67 5.05 34.36
C ALA A 484 -7.57 4.42 33.28
N VAL A 485 -8.37 5.21 32.56
CA VAL A 485 -9.13 4.74 31.39
C VAL A 485 -8.18 4.45 30.22
N ALA A 486 -7.18 5.31 30.02
CA ALA A 486 -6.20 5.11 28.95
C ALA A 486 -5.36 3.85 29.19
N SER A 487 -4.91 3.62 30.43
CA SER A 487 -4.20 2.38 30.78
C SER A 487 -5.09 1.15 30.66
N LEU A 488 -6.37 1.21 31.06
CA LEU A 488 -7.34 0.14 30.87
C LEU A 488 -7.52 -0.23 29.40
N VAL A 489 -7.67 0.75 28.50
CA VAL A 489 -7.80 0.51 27.05
C VAL A 489 -6.57 -0.20 26.49
N VAL A 490 -5.36 0.23 26.89
CA VAL A 490 -4.11 -0.42 26.49
C VAL A 490 -4.06 -1.86 27.03
N CYS A 491 -4.43 -2.10 28.29
CA CYS A 491 -4.44 -3.44 28.87
C CYS A 491 -5.45 -4.36 28.19
N LEU A 492 -6.63 -3.86 27.84
CA LEU A 492 -7.66 -4.63 27.13
C LEU A 492 -7.21 -4.97 25.70
N ALA A 493 -6.57 -4.04 24.99
CA ALA A 493 -6.01 -4.30 23.67
C ALA A 493 -4.91 -5.38 23.73
N VAL A 494 -4.02 -5.28 24.73
CA VAL A 494 -2.98 -6.26 25.03
C VAL A 494 -3.56 -7.63 25.39
N ALA A 495 -4.59 -7.68 26.24
CA ALA A 495 -5.26 -8.91 26.61
C ALA A 495 -5.96 -9.57 25.42
N GLY A 496 -6.63 -8.78 24.57
CA GLY A 496 -7.23 -9.27 23.34
C GLY A 496 -6.21 -9.87 22.38
N LEU A 497 -5.02 -9.27 22.29
CA LEU A 497 -3.93 -9.81 21.49
C LEU A 497 -3.34 -11.09 22.05
N ALA A 498 -3.14 -11.16 23.37
CA ALA A 498 -2.68 -12.37 24.04
C ALA A 498 -3.72 -13.52 23.92
N ALA A 499 -5.01 -13.20 23.99
CA ALA A 499 -6.08 -14.17 23.81
C ALA A 499 -6.16 -14.67 22.36
N LEU A 500 -6.04 -13.77 21.39
CA LEU A 500 -5.93 -14.14 19.98
C LEU A 500 -4.72 -15.06 19.76
N GLN A 501 -3.56 -14.71 20.31
CA GLN A 501 -2.36 -15.54 20.24
C GLN A 501 -2.57 -16.93 20.85
N ALA A 502 -3.25 -17.03 22.00
CA ALA A 502 -3.57 -18.32 22.63
C ALA A 502 -4.48 -19.18 21.74
N VAL A 503 -5.50 -18.59 21.11
CA VAL A 503 -6.36 -19.27 20.12
C VAL A 503 -5.54 -19.74 18.92
N LEU A 504 -4.60 -18.93 18.43
CA LEU A 504 -3.72 -19.29 17.32
C LEU A 504 -2.77 -20.44 17.67
N VAL A 505 -2.28 -20.49 18.92
CA VAL A 505 -1.47 -21.61 19.43
C VAL A 505 -2.27 -22.92 19.48
N GLY A 506 -3.59 -22.85 19.65
CA GLY A 506 -4.48 -24.01 19.59
C GLY A 506 -4.66 -24.61 18.18
N LEU A 507 -4.24 -23.93 17.12
CA LEU A 507 -4.36 -24.45 15.75
C LEU A 507 -3.31 -25.54 15.50
N ALA A 508 -3.75 -26.71 15.02
CA ALA A 508 -2.91 -27.89 14.82
C ALA A 508 -1.81 -27.69 13.77
N SER A 509 -2.01 -26.83 12.77
CA SER A 509 -1.03 -26.58 11.72
C SER A 509 -0.11 -25.41 12.03
N HIS A 510 1.19 -25.69 12.18
CA HIS A 510 2.25 -24.69 12.43
C HIS A 510 2.24 -23.53 11.44
N ARG A 511 2.12 -23.81 10.13
CA ARG A 511 2.12 -22.78 9.07
C ARG A 511 0.94 -21.81 9.18
N LEU A 512 -0.26 -22.32 9.50
CA LEU A 512 -1.44 -21.48 9.72
C LEU A 512 -1.25 -20.58 10.94
N ARG A 513 -0.64 -21.12 12.00
CA ARG A 513 -0.33 -20.37 13.22
C ARG A 513 0.65 -19.23 12.93
N GLU A 514 1.76 -19.52 12.25
CA GLU A 514 2.74 -18.49 11.85
C GLU A 514 2.11 -17.44 10.95
N GLY A 515 1.33 -17.87 9.95
CA GLY A 515 0.64 -16.97 9.05
C GLY A 515 -0.35 -16.05 9.77
N LEU A 516 -1.16 -16.60 10.66
CA LEU A 516 -2.15 -15.81 11.42
C LEU A 516 -1.51 -14.90 12.47
N GLN A 517 -0.33 -15.24 13.01
CA GLN A 517 0.42 -14.34 13.89
C GLN A 517 0.88 -13.09 13.12
N LEU A 518 1.43 -13.26 11.92
CA LEU A 518 1.79 -12.13 11.07
C LEU A 518 0.57 -11.32 10.63
N TYR A 519 -0.55 -11.98 10.33
CA TYR A 519 -1.82 -11.32 10.07
C TYR A 519 -2.26 -10.45 11.26
N ALA A 520 -2.26 -11.01 12.46
CA ALA A 520 -2.60 -10.30 13.69
C ALA A 520 -1.66 -9.10 13.92
N MET A 521 -0.35 -9.28 13.74
CA MET A 521 0.64 -8.20 13.83
C MET A 521 0.35 -7.09 12.81
N GLY A 522 -0.04 -7.46 11.59
CA GLY A 522 -0.50 -6.51 10.58
C GLY A 522 -1.72 -5.72 11.06
N VAL A 523 -2.74 -6.37 11.63
CA VAL A 523 -3.92 -5.69 12.20
C VAL A 523 -3.54 -4.77 13.38
N CYS A 524 -2.61 -5.17 14.25
CA CYS A 524 -2.08 -4.31 15.31
C CYS A 524 -1.44 -3.05 14.74
N LEU A 525 -0.65 -3.21 13.68
CA LEU A 525 0.06 -2.12 13.05
C LEU A 525 -0.89 -1.15 12.34
N LEU A 526 -2.03 -1.65 11.83
CA LEU A 526 -3.13 -0.81 11.36
C LEU A 526 -3.68 0.05 12.50
N GLY A 527 -3.98 -0.57 13.65
CA GLY A 527 -4.44 0.13 14.86
C GLY A 527 -3.44 1.17 15.37
N PHE A 528 -2.14 0.83 15.38
CA PHE A 528 -1.07 1.77 15.69
C PHE A 528 -1.04 2.93 14.70
N GLY A 529 -1.20 2.66 13.40
CA GLY A 529 -1.31 3.67 12.37
C GLY A 529 -2.45 4.66 12.65
N VAL A 530 -3.62 4.14 13.01
CA VAL A 530 -4.79 4.95 13.42
C VAL A 530 -4.46 5.84 14.61
N LEU A 531 -3.84 5.30 15.66
CA LEU A 531 -3.47 6.07 16.84
C LEU A 531 -2.51 7.22 16.49
N VAL A 532 -1.49 6.97 15.69
CA VAL A 532 -0.56 8.00 15.22
C VAL A 532 -1.31 9.08 14.42
N SER A 533 -2.23 8.69 13.54
CA SER A 533 -3.05 9.65 12.79
C SER A 533 -3.97 10.47 13.71
N LEU A 534 -4.62 9.87 14.71
CA LEU A 534 -5.43 10.60 15.69
C LEU A 534 -4.57 11.56 16.52
N CYS A 535 -3.34 11.18 16.91
CA CYS A 535 -2.39 12.06 17.56
C CYS A 535 -2.06 13.29 16.69
N LYS A 536 -1.78 13.09 15.40
CA LYS A 536 -1.53 14.17 14.43
C LYS A 536 -2.74 15.10 14.22
N ALA A 537 -3.95 14.60 14.42
CA ALA A 537 -5.18 15.39 14.33
C ALA A 537 -5.39 16.28 15.57
N GLY A 538 -4.53 16.17 16.58
CA GLY A 538 -4.69 16.89 17.85
C GLY A 538 -5.72 16.26 18.77
N PHE A 539 -6.28 15.10 18.41
CA PHE A 539 -7.16 14.35 19.31
C PHE A 539 -6.42 13.91 20.55
N ALA A 540 -5.14 13.52 20.44
CA ALA A 540 -4.34 13.20 21.61
C ALA A 540 -4.23 14.39 22.56
N TRP A 541 -4.02 15.61 22.04
CA TRP A 541 -3.94 16.80 22.86
C TRP A 541 -5.29 17.17 23.47
N ARG A 542 -6.39 17.11 22.71
CA ARG A 542 -7.74 17.31 23.27
C ARG A 542 -8.10 16.25 24.31
N LEU A 543 -7.66 15.02 24.09
CA LEU A 543 -7.82 13.93 25.05
C LEU A 543 -6.96 14.20 26.28
N LEU A 544 -5.70 14.62 26.14
CA LEU A 544 -4.82 15.04 27.22
C LEU A 544 -5.39 16.23 28.01
N ASP A 545 -5.93 17.23 27.33
CA ASP A 545 -6.61 18.39 27.92
C ASP A 545 -7.87 17.92 28.67
N TRP A 546 -8.63 16.98 28.10
CA TRP A 546 -9.75 16.35 28.78
C TRP A 546 -9.34 15.46 29.96
N LEU A 547 -8.22 14.75 29.86
CA LEU A 547 -7.67 13.89 30.91
C LEU A 547 -7.09 14.74 32.06
N SER A 548 -6.49 15.89 31.74
CA SER A 548 -5.91 16.84 32.69
C SER A 548 -6.91 17.83 33.27
N ALA A 549 -8.05 18.04 32.61
CA ALA A 549 -9.18 18.74 33.20
C ALA A 549 -9.62 17.98 34.46
N GLY A 550 -9.34 18.57 35.62
CA GLY A 550 -9.71 17.99 36.92
C GLY A 550 -11.19 17.61 36.97
N PRO A 551 -11.58 16.67 37.84
CA PRO A 551 -12.99 16.39 38.07
C PRO A 551 -13.67 17.73 38.32
N ALA A 552 -14.73 18.03 37.55
CA ALA A 552 -15.44 19.30 37.66
C ALA A 552 -15.66 19.55 39.15
N SER A 553 -14.91 20.53 39.70
CA SER A 553 -15.07 20.91 41.09
C SER A 553 -16.55 21.20 41.23
N ALA A 554 -17.24 20.43 42.08
CA ALA A 554 -18.66 20.60 42.31
C ALA A 554 -18.92 22.10 42.37
N ALA A 555 -19.77 22.59 41.45
CA ALA A 555 -20.03 24.02 41.33
C ALA A 555 -20.25 24.55 42.75
N PRO A 556 -19.54 25.62 43.16
CA PRO A 556 -19.67 26.13 44.52
C PRO A 556 -21.15 26.25 44.81
N ILE A 557 -21.62 25.53 45.84
CA ILE A 557 -23.00 25.59 46.29
C ILE A 557 -23.32 27.08 46.37
N PRO A 558 -24.33 27.59 45.64
CA PRO A 558 -24.64 29.01 45.66
C PRO A 558 -24.72 29.43 47.12
N GLN A 559 -23.82 30.32 47.54
CA GLN A 559 -23.84 30.83 48.90
C GLN A 559 -25.25 31.38 49.11
N PRO A 560 -25.96 30.98 50.18
CA PRO A 560 -27.26 31.56 50.48
C PRO A 560 -27.08 33.08 50.48
N ALA A 561 -27.90 33.77 49.69
CA ALA A 561 -27.83 35.20 49.55
C ALA A 561 -27.76 35.83 50.94
N SER A 562 -26.71 36.63 51.20
CA SER A 562 -26.60 37.39 52.43
C SER A 562 -27.90 38.19 52.60
N PRO A 563 -28.58 38.10 53.76
CA PRO A 563 -29.80 38.85 54.00
C PRO A 563 -29.53 40.33 53.76
N SER A 564 -30.34 40.95 52.91
CA SER A 564 -30.31 42.40 52.69
C SER A 564 -30.45 43.12 54.03
N PRO A 565 -29.61 44.13 54.32
CA PRO A 565 -29.74 44.92 55.54
C PRO A 565 -31.14 45.55 55.60
N PRO A 566 -31.77 45.61 56.78
CA PRO A 566 -33.09 46.23 56.93
C PRO A 566 -33.01 47.71 56.51
N PRO A 567 -34.06 48.23 55.85
CA PRO A 567 -34.14 49.66 55.56
C PRO A 567 -34.13 50.44 56.88
N LEU A 568 -33.28 51.47 56.94
CA LEU A 568 -33.28 52.43 58.05
C LEU A 568 -34.60 53.21 57.99
N GLU A 569 -35.43 53.07 59.01
CA GLU A 569 -36.60 53.92 59.24
C GLU A 569 -36.15 55.30 59.73
N GLU A 570 -36.61 56.36 59.05
CA GLU A 570 -36.61 57.75 59.50
C GLU A 570 -37.82 58.06 60.38
#